data_AF-A0A963ISD5-F1
#
_entry.id   AF-A0A963ISD5-F1
#
_cell.length_a   1.000
_cell.length_b   1.000
_cell.length_c   1.000
_cell.angle_alpha   90.00
_cell.angle_beta   90.00
_cell.angle_gamma   90.00
#
_symmetry.space_group_name_H-M   'P 1'
#
loop_
_entity.id
_entity.type
_entity.pdbx_description
1 polymer ?
#
loop_
_entity_poly.entity_id
_entity_poly.type
_entity_poly.pdbx_seq_one_letter_code
_entity_poly.pdbx_strand_id
1 'polypeptide(L)'
;DQAIAARCAIDQRYRMALADVTGLQCLSIADGVKPNCGYFPVLVGSDFPLSRDQLYDEFRRHDIHVRRYFFPLISNLPMYRGFASAAPANLPVATRIAKRVLCLPIYPDLDVETVDRIIGIILSIH
;
A
#
# COMPACT_ATOMS: atom_id res chain seq x y z
N ASP A 1 -16.67 11.06 -15.20
CA ASP A 1 -16.01 9.78 -15.45
C ASP A 1 -16.34 8.82 -14.31
N GLN A 2 -17.21 7.85 -14.56
CA GLN A 2 -17.77 6.96 -13.52
C GLN A 2 -16.70 6.07 -12.88
N ALA A 3 -15.68 5.66 -13.64
CA ALA A 3 -14.60 4.81 -13.15
C ALA A 3 -13.69 5.50 -12.11
N ILE A 4 -13.48 6.82 -12.25
CA ILE A 4 -12.74 7.61 -11.24
C ILE A 4 -13.60 7.73 -9.97
N ALA A 5 -14.89 8.02 -10.11
CA ALA A 5 -15.79 8.16 -8.96
C ALA A 5 -15.89 6.86 -8.15
N ALA A 6 -16.02 5.71 -8.81
CA ALA A 6 -16.05 4.39 -8.16
C ALA A 6 -14.77 4.11 -7.36
N ARG A 7 -13.60 4.35 -7.96
CA ARG A 7 -12.32 4.21 -7.27
C ARG A 7 -12.18 5.17 -6.09
N CYS A 8 -12.63 6.41 -6.22
CA CYS A 8 -12.54 7.37 -5.11
C CYS A 8 -13.48 7.04 -3.95
N ALA A 9 -14.62 6.40 -4.20
CA ALA A 9 -15.46 5.86 -3.13
C ALA A 9 -14.73 4.77 -2.33
N ILE A 10 -13.99 3.89 -3.01
CA ILE A 10 -13.15 2.86 -2.38
C ILE A 10 -12.00 3.50 -1.57
N ASP A 11 -11.27 4.46 -2.16
CA ASP A 11 -10.21 5.21 -1.47
C ASP A 11 -10.72 5.86 -0.18
N GLN A 12 -11.88 6.53 -0.25
CA GLN A 12 -12.51 7.14 0.92
C GLN A 12 -12.85 6.10 1.99
N ARG A 13 -13.40 4.95 1.60
CA ARG A 13 -13.76 3.87 2.53
C ARG A 13 -12.54 3.34 3.27
N TYR A 14 -11.44 3.07 2.56
CA TYR A 14 -10.19 2.67 3.21
C TYR A 14 -9.66 3.76 4.15
N ARG A 15 -9.62 5.03 3.71
CA ARG A 15 -9.12 6.12 4.56
C ARG A 15 -9.91 6.24 5.85
N MET A 16 -11.24 6.16 5.79
CA MET A 16 -12.09 6.25 6.96
C MET A 16 -11.88 5.08 7.92
N ALA A 17 -11.80 3.85 7.40
CA ALA A 17 -11.68 2.66 8.24
C ALA A 17 -10.27 2.45 8.82
N LEU A 18 -9.23 2.93 8.12
CA LEU A 18 -7.83 2.70 8.48
C LEU A 18 -7.16 3.90 9.13
N ALA A 19 -7.89 5.01 9.35
CA ALA A 19 -7.33 6.24 9.93
C ALA A 19 -6.71 6.04 11.32
N ASP A 20 -7.34 5.21 12.14
CA ASP A 20 -6.99 5.02 13.55
C ASP A 20 -6.22 3.72 13.82
N VAL A 21 -5.80 3.01 12.77
CA VAL A 21 -5.06 1.74 12.92
C VAL A 21 -3.62 2.05 13.31
N THR A 22 -3.25 1.68 14.54
CA THR A 22 -1.90 1.94 15.07
C THR A 22 -0.85 1.22 14.23
N GLY A 23 0.19 1.95 13.82
CA GLY A 23 1.27 1.40 13.00
C GLY A 23 0.95 1.25 11.52
N LEU A 24 -0.25 1.56 11.05
CA LEU A 24 -0.58 1.62 9.63
C LEU A 24 -0.83 3.06 9.19
N GLN A 25 -0.18 3.50 8.12
CA GLN A 25 -0.31 4.88 7.64
C GLN A 25 -0.81 4.92 6.20
N CYS A 26 -1.95 5.56 5.98
CA CYS A 26 -2.44 5.94 4.66
C CYS A 26 -1.64 7.15 4.11
N LEU A 27 -1.13 7.06 2.87
CA LEU A 27 -0.43 8.21 2.27
C LEU A 27 -1.40 9.37 1.99
N SER A 28 -1.02 10.58 2.40
CA SER A 28 -1.79 11.80 2.13
C SER A 28 -1.70 12.21 0.67
N ILE A 29 -2.77 12.84 0.18
CA ILE A 29 -2.80 13.48 -1.12
C ILE A 29 -2.32 14.92 -0.91
N ALA A 30 -1.42 15.39 -1.77
CA ALA A 30 -0.91 16.75 -1.68
C ALA A 30 -2.00 17.80 -1.98
N ASP A 31 -1.89 18.96 -1.35
CA ASP A 31 -2.85 20.05 -1.53
C ASP A 31 -2.94 20.48 -2.99
N GLY A 32 -4.17 20.73 -3.45
CA GLY A 32 -4.44 21.11 -4.84
C GLY A 32 -4.36 19.98 -5.87
N VAL A 33 -4.05 18.74 -5.45
CA VAL A 33 -4.04 17.57 -6.34
C VAL A 33 -5.42 16.92 -6.36
N LYS A 34 -6.01 16.80 -7.57
CA LYS A 34 -7.19 15.98 -7.78
C LYS A 34 -6.76 14.52 -7.99
N PRO A 35 -7.02 13.60 -7.04
CA PRO A 35 -6.63 12.21 -7.20
C PRO A 35 -7.49 11.54 -8.29
N ASN A 36 -6.87 10.63 -9.05
CA ASN A 36 -7.58 9.69 -9.91
C ASN A 36 -7.95 8.38 -9.18
N CYS A 37 -7.54 8.26 -7.91
CA CYS A 37 -7.76 7.11 -7.05
C CYS A 37 -7.27 5.79 -7.67
N GLY A 38 -6.18 5.84 -8.45
CA GLY A 38 -5.65 4.67 -9.16
C GLY A 38 -4.89 3.67 -8.30
N TYR A 39 -4.40 4.09 -7.14
CA TYR A 39 -3.65 3.26 -6.20
C TYR A 39 -3.95 3.67 -4.77
N PHE A 40 -3.99 2.70 -3.86
CA PHE A 40 -4.14 2.93 -2.43
C PHE A 40 -2.95 2.37 -1.64
N PRO A 41 -1.82 3.10 -1.61
CA PRO A 41 -0.64 2.70 -0.84
C PRO A 41 -0.82 2.98 0.66
N VAL A 42 -0.45 2.00 1.48
CA VAL A 42 -0.30 2.09 2.92
C VAL A 42 1.14 1.78 3.33
N LEU A 43 1.62 2.45 4.38
CA LEU A 43 2.91 2.17 5.00
C LEU A 43 2.70 1.40 6.29
N VAL A 44 3.25 0.18 6.32
CA VAL A 44 3.29 -0.67 7.52
C VAL A 44 4.49 -0.25 8.37
N GLY A 45 4.21 0.25 9.57
CA GLY A 45 5.17 0.67 10.58
C GLY A 45 5.64 -0.46 11.47
N SER A 46 6.58 -0.15 12.35
CA SER A 46 7.07 -1.08 13.39
C SER A 46 6.02 -1.39 14.44
N ASP A 47 5.08 -0.47 14.63
CA ASP A 47 4.05 -0.56 15.68
C ASP A 47 2.83 -1.36 15.21
N PHE A 48 2.80 -1.78 13.93
CA PHE A 48 1.81 -2.72 13.44
C PHE A 48 2.24 -4.15 13.82
N PRO A 49 1.33 -5.03 14.27
CA PRO A 49 1.71 -6.37 14.76
C PRO A 49 2.41 -7.25 13.72
N LEU A 50 2.22 -6.96 12.44
CA LEU A 50 2.86 -7.67 11.33
C LEU A 50 3.81 -6.76 10.55
N SER A 51 4.89 -7.32 10.03
CA SER A 51 5.66 -6.66 8.98
C SER A 51 4.87 -6.55 7.68
N ARG A 52 5.31 -5.69 6.75
CA ARG A 52 4.72 -5.56 5.40
C ARG A 52 4.63 -6.91 4.69
N ASP A 53 5.68 -7.71 4.74
CA ASP A 53 5.73 -9.02 4.07
C ASP A 53 4.79 -10.04 4.76
N GLN A 54 4.70 -10.03 6.09
CA GLN A 54 3.73 -10.87 6.81
C GLN A 54 2.28 -10.47 6.52
N LEU A 55 1.98 -9.18 6.44
CA LEU A 55 0.65 -8.70 6.05
C LEU A 55 0.34 -9.06 4.59
N TYR A 56 1.33 -9.00 3.70
CA TYR A 56 1.19 -9.47 2.31
C TYR A 56 0.83 -10.96 2.26
N ASP A 57 1.52 -11.79 3.04
CA ASP A 57 1.23 -13.23 3.11
C ASP A 57 -0.13 -13.50 3.75
N GLU A 58 -0.54 -12.71 4.74
CA GLU A 58 -1.87 -12.81 5.34
C GLU A 58 -2.97 -12.57 4.30
N PHE A 59 -2.91 -11.47 3.54
CA PHE A 59 -3.87 -11.24 2.46
C PHE A 59 -3.90 -12.39 1.45
N ARG A 60 -2.74 -12.97 1.12
CA ARG A 60 -2.65 -14.11 0.20
C ARG A 60 -3.38 -15.35 0.74
N ARG A 61 -3.39 -15.58 2.05
CA ARG A 61 -4.16 -16.69 2.68
C ARG A 61 -5.67 -16.50 2.52
N HIS A 62 -6.12 -15.26 2.40
CA HIS A 62 -7.52 -14.90 2.15
C HIS A 62 -7.84 -14.65 0.66
N ASP A 63 -6.98 -15.13 -0.25
CA ASP A 63 -7.10 -14.96 -1.70
C ASP A 63 -7.13 -13.49 -2.18
N ILE A 64 -6.58 -12.58 -1.37
CA ILE A 64 -6.47 -11.15 -1.68
C ILE A 64 -5.07 -10.84 -2.22
N HIS A 65 -5.03 -10.35 -3.45
CA HIS A 65 -3.79 -10.09 -4.18
C HIS A 65 -3.38 -8.61 -4.08
N VAL A 66 -2.74 -8.25 -2.97
CA VAL A 66 -2.09 -6.94 -2.77
C VAL A 66 -0.80 -6.79 -3.59
N ARG A 67 -0.36 -5.55 -3.83
CA ARG A 67 0.89 -5.27 -4.58
C ARG A 67 1.95 -4.63 -3.70
N ARG A 68 3.20 -5.06 -3.83
CA ARG A 68 4.35 -4.40 -3.18
C ARG A 68 4.86 -3.31 -4.12
N TYR A 69 4.66 -2.03 -3.79
CA TYR A 69 4.86 -0.92 -4.73
C TYR A 69 5.83 0.16 -4.23
N PHE A 70 7.02 0.34 -4.78
CA PHE A 70 7.70 -0.53 -5.73
C PHE A 70 8.69 -1.41 -4.97
N PHE A 71 8.54 -2.72 -5.11
CA PHE A 71 9.46 -3.70 -4.56
C PHE A 71 9.81 -4.77 -5.61
N PRO A 72 11.10 -5.09 -5.80
CA PRO A 72 12.26 -4.38 -5.26
C PRO A 72 12.40 -2.97 -5.88
N LEU A 73 13.22 -2.10 -5.29
CA LEU A 73 13.56 -0.82 -5.94
C LEU A 73 14.24 -1.07 -7.28
N ILE A 74 14.09 -0.14 -8.23
CA ILE A 74 14.75 -0.22 -9.55
C ILE A 74 16.28 -0.35 -9.38
N SER A 75 16.86 0.35 -8.41
CA SER A 75 18.29 0.26 -8.04
C SER A 75 18.75 -1.14 -7.66
N ASN A 76 17.84 -2.02 -7.24
CA ASN A 76 18.16 -3.41 -6.85
C ASN A 76 18.09 -4.38 -8.03
N LEU A 77 17.58 -3.97 -9.19
CA LEU A 77 17.48 -4.83 -10.35
C LEU A 77 18.87 -5.15 -10.93
N PRO A 78 19.10 -6.35 -11.49
CA PRO A 78 20.41 -6.78 -12.00
C PRO A 78 21.13 -5.78 -12.90
N MET A 79 20.40 -5.03 -13.72
CA MET A 79 20.92 -4.04 -14.66
C MET A 79 21.39 -2.73 -14.00
N TYR A 80 20.95 -2.43 -12.77
CA TYR A 80 21.27 -1.18 -12.06
C TYR A 80 22.10 -1.37 -10.80
N ARG A 81 22.03 -2.55 -10.15
CA ARG A 81 22.65 -2.80 -8.84
C ARG A 81 24.19 -2.67 -8.81
N GLY A 82 24.84 -2.66 -9.98
CA GLY A 82 26.29 -2.49 -10.09
C GLY A 82 26.76 -1.02 -10.06
N PHE A 83 25.87 -0.04 -10.21
CA PHE A 83 26.24 1.37 -10.16
C PHE A 83 26.44 1.83 -8.72
N ALA A 84 27.48 2.64 -8.47
CA ALA A 84 27.71 3.24 -7.15
C ALA A 84 26.48 4.05 -6.66
N SER A 85 25.79 4.74 -7.58
CA SER A 85 24.55 5.48 -7.30
C SER A 85 23.39 4.59 -6.82
N ALA A 86 23.40 3.30 -7.14
CA ALA A 86 22.37 2.34 -6.73
C ALA A 86 22.60 1.79 -5.31
N ALA A 87 23.71 2.13 -4.65
CA ALA A 87 23.99 1.68 -3.30
C ALA A 87 22.87 2.12 -2.33
N PRO A 88 22.32 1.23 -1.48
CA PRO A 88 21.24 1.57 -0.55
C PRO A 88 21.55 2.76 0.37
N ALA A 89 22.84 2.96 0.70
CA ALA A 89 23.31 4.11 1.48
C ALA A 89 23.03 5.46 0.79
N ASN A 90 22.97 5.49 -0.54
CA ASN A 90 22.60 6.68 -1.32
C ASN A 90 21.09 6.86 -1.47
N LEU A 91 20.30 5.84 -1.11
CA LEU A 91 18.84 5.80 -1.26
C LEU A 91 18.14 5.41 0.06
N PRO A 92 18.47 6.03 1.21
CA PRO A 92 18.00 5.57 2.52
C PRO A 92 16.47 5.67 2.66
N VAL A 93 15.87 6.76 2.15
CA VAL A 93 14.42 6.97 2.21
C VAL A 93 13.69 5.97 1.32
N ALA A 94 14.12 5.82 0.07
CA ALA A 94 13.50 4.87 -0.87
C ALA A 94 13.61 3.44 -0.34
N THR A 95 14.77 3.06 0.19
CA THR A 95 15.01 1.73 0.76
C THR A 95 14.09 1.46 1.96
N ARG A 96 13.90 2.46 2.83
CA ARG A 96 13.00 2.36 3.98
C ARG A 96 11.55 2.22 3.55
N ILE A 97 11.08 3.04 2.61
CA ILE A 97 9.69 3.02 2.15
C ILE A 97 9.38 1.72 1.40
N ALA A 98 10.27 1.25 0.52
CA ALA A 98 10.06 0.02 -0.26
C ALA A 98 9.87 -1.24 0.62
N LYS A 99 10.45 -1.26 1.82
CA LYS A 99 10.28 -2.34 2.81
C LYS A 99 8.96 -2.25 3.60
N ARG A 100 8.31 -1.09 3.60
CA ARG A 100 7.13 -0.79 4.43
C ARG A 100 5.84 -0.61 3.62
N VAL A 101 5.96 -0.30 2.33
CA VAL A 101 4.82 0.01 1.48
C VAL A 101 4.10 -1.24 0.95
N LEU A 102 2.78 -1.20 1.00
CA LEU A 102 1.87 -2.17 0.41
C LEU A 102 0.72 -1.42 -0.27
N CYS A 103 0.30 -1.84 -1.45
CA CYS A 103 -0.84 -1.27 -2.15
C CYS A 103 -2.05 -2.19 -2.01
N LEU A 104 -3.13 -1.65 -1.45
CA LEU A 104 -4.41 -2.32 -1.35
C LEU A 104 -5.13 -2.33 -2.71
N PRO A 105 -5.95 -3.37 -3.01
CA PRO A 105 -6.76 -3.44 -4.21
C PRO A 105 -7.68 -2.23 -4.36
N ILE A 106 -7.65 -1.62 -5.54
CA ILE A 106 -8.52 -0.51 -5.92
C ILE A 106 -8.74 -0.52 -7.44
N TYR A 107 -9.98 -0.73 -7.86
CA TYR A 107 -10.41 -0.69 -9.25
C TYR A 107 -11.93 -0.48 -9.30
N PRO A 108 -12.51 0.02 -10.41
CA PRO A 108 -13.91 0.46 -10.45
C PRO A 108 -14.93 -0.63 -10.09
N ASP A 109 -14.65 -1.87 -10.47
CA ASP A 109 -15.55 -3.02 -10.27
C ASP A 109 -15.24 -3.81 -9.00
N LEU A 110 -14.42 -3.25 -8.09
CA LEU A 110 -14.14 -3.87 -6.79
C LEU A 110 -15.37 -3.71 -5.91
N ASP A 111 -15.96 -4.83 -5.51
CA ASP A 111 -17.17 -4.87 -4.70
C ASP A 111 -16.89 -4.42 -3.26
N VAL A 112 -17.92 -3.82 -2.66
CA VAL A 112 -17.83 -3.28 -1.30
C VAL A 112 -17.56 -4.37 -0.27
N GLU A 113 -18.06 -5.58 -0.49
CA GLU A 113 -17.85 -6.73 0.41
C GLU A 113 -16.37 -7.15 0.45
N THR A 114 -15.70 -7.18 -0.71
CA THR A 114 -14.26 -7.44 -0.77
C THR A 114 -13.48 -6.30 -0.11
N VAL A 115 -13.87 -5.03 -0.29
CA VAL A 115 -13.23 -3.90 0.42
C VAL A 115 -13.37 -4.06 1.93
N ASP A 116 -14.56 -4.43 2.41
CA ASP A 116 -14.84 -4.68 3.82
C ASP A 116 -14.08 -5.88 4.36
N ARG A 117 -13.91 -6.92 3.56
CA ARG A 117 -13.08 -8.08 3.91
C ARG A 117 -11.62 -7.68 4.07
N ILE A 118 -11.08 -6.85 3.17
CA ILE A 118 -9.72 -6.32 3.25
C ILE A 118 -9.54 -5.49 4.53
N ILE A 119 -10.48 -4.59 4.82
CA ILE A 119 -10.49 -3.80 6.05
C ILE A 119 -10.56 -4.71 7.28
N GLY A 120 -11.47 -5.68 7.28
CA GLY A 120 -11.68 -6.63 8.36
C GLY A 120 -10.43 -7.45 8.69
N ILE A 121 -9.68 -7.89 7.67
CA ILE A 121 -8.40 -8.59 7.88
C ILE A 121 -7.42 -7.67 8.62
N ILE A 122 -7.25 -6.43 8.16
CA ILE A 122 -6.35 -5.47 8.82
C ILE A 122 -6.77 -5.22 10.27
N LEU A 123 -8.06 -4.99 10.51
CA LEU A 123 -8.60 -4.71 11.83
C LEU A 123 -8.56 -5.93 12.76
N SER A 124 -8.62 -7.15 12.24
CA SER A 124 -8.53 -8.37 13.05
C SER A 124 -7.11 -8.65 13.59
N ILE A 125 -6.10 -8.03 12.98
CA ILE A 125 -4.71 -8.10 13.41
C ILE A 125 -4.42 -7.08 14.51
N HIS A 126 -5.14 -5.95 14.50
CA HIS A 126 -4.97 -4.82 15.42
C HIS A 126 -5.77 -5.01 16.71
#